data_AF-A0A3B1BKT7-F1
#
_entry.id   AF-A0A3B1BKT7-F1
#
_cell.length_a   1.000
_cell.length_b   1.000
_cell.length_c   1.000
_cell.angle_alpha   90.00
_cell.angle_beta   90.00
_cell.angle_gamma   90.00
#
_symmetry.space_group_name_H-M   'P 1'
#
loop_
_entity.id
_entity.type
_entity.pdbx_description
1 polymer ?
#
loop_
_entity_poly.entity_id
_entity_poly.type
_entity_poly.pdbx_seq_one_letter_code
_entity_poly.pdbx_strand_id
1 'polypeptide(L)'
;MTHSNFYYWQGETLVLRLHVQPRASRDEFCGLYGDSLKVRITAPPADGKANQHLRKYLAKVFQVPASRVNLLRGASSRNKQFSIENPRQLPETIQASNPKPYS
;
A
#
# COMPACT_ATOMS: atom_id res chain seq x y z
N MET A 1 -20.11 8.54 8.70
CA MET A 1 -19.60 8.46 7.32
C MET A 1 -18.09 8.46 7.37
N THR A 2 -17.47 7.29 7.48
CA THR A 2 -16.00 7.18 7.60
C THR A 2 -15.46 6.94 6.20
N HIS A 3 -15.09 8.01 5.49
CA HIS A 3 -14.38 7.86 4.23
C HIS A 3 -13.00 7.28 4.55
N SER A 4 -12.78 5.99 4.29
CA SER A 4 -11.45 5.37 4.36
C SER A 4 -10.55 6.01 3.31
N ASN A 5 -9.94 7.15 3.64
CA ASN A 5 -9.30 8.08 2.70
C ASN A 5 -7.93 7.59 2.17
N PHE A 6 -7.53 6.37 2.53
CA PHE A 6 -6.22 5.81 2.24
C PHE A 6 -6.22 4.78 1.11
N TYR A 7 -7.38 4.33 0.65
CA TYR A 7 -7.47 3.55 -0.58
C TYR A 7 -8.75 3.86 -1.35
N TYR A 8 -8.71 3.62 -2.65
CA TYR A 8 -9.87 3.71 -3.52
C TYR A 8 -9.69 2.79 -4.72
N TRP A 9 -10.80 2.34 -5.29
CA TRP A 9 -10.80 1.55 -6.52
C TRP A 9 -11.06 2.44 -7.73
N GLN A 10 -10.28 2.25 -8.79
CA GLN A 10 -10.53 2.80 -10.11
C GLN A 10 -10.74 1.63 -11.07
N GLY A 11 -12.01 1.23 -11.27
CA GLY A 11 -12.32 0.00 -11.98
C GLY A 11 -11.68 -1.21 -11.28
N GLU A 12 -10.82 -1.92 -12.00
CA GLU A 12 -10.09 -3.10 -11.50
C GLU A 12 -8.75 -2.76 -10.82
N THR A 13 -8.40 -1.47 -10.74
CA THR A 13 -7.15 -1.02 -10.13
C THR A 13 -7.39 -0.48 -8.72
N LEU A 14 -6.75 -1.09 -7.73
CA LEU A 14 -6.73 -0.61 -6.35
C LEU A 14 -5.61 0.41 -6.19
N VAL A 15 -5.96 1.61 -5.73
CA VAL A 15 -4.98 2.66 -5.44
C VAL A 15 -4.86 2.84 -3.94
N LEU A 16 -3.62 2.77 -3.43
CA LEU A 16 -3.28 2.80 -2.01
C LEU A 16 -2.39 3.98 -1.69
N ARG A 17 -2.73 4.74 -0.65
CA ARG A 17 -1.88 5.75 -0.02
C ARG A 17 -1.21 5.12 1.20
N LEU A 18 0.11 5.00 1.13
CA LEU A 18 0.93 4.36 2.13
C LEU A 18 1.86 5.40 2.78
N HIS A 19 1.91 5.41 4.10
CA HIS A 19 2.91 6.14 4.85
C HIS A 19 4.06 5.20 5.21
N VAL A 20 5.18 5.36 4.51
CA VAL A 20 6.37 4.52 4.64
C VAL A 20 7.23 5.01 5.79
N GLN A 21 7.37 4.16 6.81
CA GLN A 21 8.30 4.36 7.90
C GLN A 21 9.51 3.42 7.71
N PRO A 22 10.68 3.96 7.29
CA PRO A 22 11.91 3.20 7.14
C PRO A 22 12.52 2.86 8.51
N ARG A 23 13.55 2.00 8.50
CA ARG A 23 14.27 1.51 9.71
C ARG A 23 13.39 0.73 10.69
N ALA A 24 12.48 -0.08 10.17
CA ALA A 24 11.73 -1.03 10.98
C ALA A 24 12.51 -2.34 11.17
N SER A 25 12.19 -3.08 12.22
CA SER A 25 12.75 -4.42 12.44
C SER A 25 12.17 -5.47 11.49
N ARG A 26 10.96 -5.24 10.96
CA ARG A 26 10.25 -6.15 10.03
C ARG A 26 9.33 -5.36 9.10
N ASP A 27 8.96 -5.97 7.98
CA ASP A 27 8.02 -5.40 7.01
C ASP A 27 6.57 -5.71 7.40
N GLU A 28 5.82 -4.71 7.85
CA GLU A 28 4.46 -4.89 8.35
C GLU A 28 3.57 -3.67 8.06
N PHE A 29 2.28 -3.94 7.83
CA PHE A 29 1.25 -2.90 7.90
C PHE A 29 0.90 -2.66 9.35
N CYS A 30 1.15 -1.45 9.84
CA CYS A 30 0.79 -1.06 11.20
C CYS A 30 -0.64 -0.53 11.32
N GLY A 31 -1.41 -0.53 10.23
CA GLY A 31 -2.77 -0.01 10.18
C GLY A 31 -2.84 1.46 9.76
N LEU A 32 -4.01 2.05 9.98
CA LEU A 32 -4.34 3.42 9.59
C LEU A 32 -3.52 4.46 10.36
N TYR A 33 -3.00 5.45 9.65
CA TYR A 33 -2.31 6.61 10.21
C TYR A 33 -2.79 7.87 9.50
N GLY A 34 -3.74 8.57 10.13
CA GLY A 34 -4.47 9.67 9.50
C GLY A 34 -5.15 9.18 8.21
N ASP A 35 -4.86 9.86 7.10
CA ASP A 35 -5.38 9.56 5.76
C ASP A 35 -4.54 8.56 4.95
N SER A 36 -3.62 7.82 5.58
CA SER A 36 -2.73 6.88 4.89
C SER A 36 -2.53 5.59 5.68
N LEU A 37 -2.26 4.50 4.98
CA LEU A 37 -1.92 3.23 5.62
C LEU A 37 -0.45 3.24 6.04
N LYS A 38 -0.17 3.16 7.33
CA LYS A 38 1.18 3.09 7.84
C LYS A 38 1.79 1.74 7.52
N VAL A 39 2.90 1.77 6.79
CA VAL A 39 3.70 0.58 6.50
C VAL A 39 5.12 0.81 6.98
N ARG A 40 5.60 -0.14 7.76
CA ARG A 40 6.95 -0.16 8.27
C ARG A 40 7.77 -1.07 7.38
N ILE A 41 8.93 -0.59 6.95
CA ILE A 41 9.85 -1.37 6.12
C ILE A 41 11.25 -1.39 6.72
N THR A 42 11.93 -2.50 6.51
CA THR A 42 13.33 -2.68 6.90
C THR A 42 14.28 -1.89 6.00
N ALA A 43 13.87 -1.64 4.75
CA ALA A 43 14.69 -0.93 3.79
C ALA A 43 14.97 0.54 4.19
N PRO A 44 16.19 1.05 3.91
CA PRO A 44 16.58 2.42 4.24
C PRO A 44 15.78 3.45 3.41
N PRO A 45 15.69 4.71 3.87
CA PRO A 45 14.97 5.79 3.17
C PRO A 45 15.57 6.18 1.80
N ALA A 46 16.63 5.52 1.35
CA ALA A 46 17.21 5.78 0.03
C ALA A 46 16.18 5.48 -1.06
N ASP A 47 15.83 6.52 -1.82
CA ASP A 47 14.70 6.62 -2.76
C ASP A 47 14.53 5.40 -3.69
N GLY A 48 15.60 4.73 -4.10
CA GLY A 48 15.51 3.54 -4.97
C GLY A 48 15.21 2.23 -4.23
N LYS A 49 15.76 2.03 -3.02
CA LYS A 49 15.68 0.75 -2.30
C LYS A 49 14.33 0.57 -1.62
N ALA A 50 13.81 1.64 -1.02
CA ALA A 50 12.48 1.62 -0.41
C ALA A 50 11.38 1.32 -1.43
N ASN A 51 11.42 1.96 -2.61
CA ASN A 51 10.40 1.78 -3.65
C ASN A 51 10.38 0.35 -4.19
N GLN A 52 11.55 -0.23 -4.49
CA GLN A 52 11.63 -1.60 -4.98
C GLN A 52 11.17 -2.60 -3.90
N HIS A 53 11.55 -2.36 -2.64
CA HIS A 53 11.14 -3.21 -1.52
C HIS A 53 9.63 -3.18 -1.31
N LEU A 54 9.03 -1.98 -1.28
CA LEU A 54 7.57 -1.83 -1.20
C LEU A 54 6.85 -2.51 -2.35
N ARG A 55 7.34 -2.32 -3.58
CA ARG A 55 6.73 -2.95 -4.76
C ARG A 55 6.69 -4.48 -4.62
N LYS A 56 7.81 -5.09 -4.20
CA LYS A 56 7.90 -6.53 -3.95
C LYS A 56 7.00 -6.98 -2.79
N TYR A 57 6.96 -6.21 -1.71
CA TYR A 57 6.13 -6.48 -0.56
C TYR A 57 4.63 -6.45 -0.92
N LEU A 58 4.18 -5.40 -1.59
CA LEU A 58 2.81 -5.26 -2.07
C LEU A 58 2.47 -6.38 -3.06
N ALA A 59 3.33 -6.66 -4.05
CA ALA A 59 3.11 -7.75 -4.99
C ALA A 59 2.84 -9.09 -4.27
N LYS A 60 3.63 -9.40 -3.24
CA LYS A 60 3.48 -10.61 -2.42
C LYS A 60 2.18 -10.60 -1.60
N VAL A 61 1.86 -9.49 -0.95
CA VAL A 61 0.66 -9.35 -0.09
C VAL A 61 -0.63 -9.48 -0.92
N PHE A 62 -0.67 -8.82 -2.07
CA PHE A 62 -1.86 -8.80 -2.92
C PHE A 62 -1.92 -9.97 -3.92
N GLN A 63 -0.94 -10.87 -3.87
CA GLN A 63 -0.81 -12.03 -4.75
C GLN A 63 -0.86 -11.65 -6.24
N VAL A 64 -0.13 -10.61 -6.62
CA VAL A 64 -0.03 -10.11 -8.00
C VAL A 64 1.43 -10.04 -8.46
N PRO A 65 1.70 -10.12 -9.78
CA PRO A 65 3.03 -9.85 -10.29
C PRO A 65 3.44 -8.40 -10.01
N ALA A 66 4.72 -8.18 -9.70
CA ALA A 66 5.25 -6.83 -9.47
C ALA A 66 4.99 -5.88 -10.65
N SER A 67 4.85 -6.40 -11.87
CA SER A 67 4.46 -5.63 -13.06
C SER A 67 3.14 -4.87 -12.91
N ARG A 68 2.21 -5.39 -12.11
CA ARG A 68 0.91 -4.78 -11.80
C ARG A 68 0.93 -3.85 -10.61
N VAL A 69 2.09 -3.66 -9.99
CA VAL A 69 2.30 -2.74 -8.87
C VAL A 69 3.14 -1.58 -9.36
N ASN A 70 2.49 -0.42 -9.49
CA ASN A 70 3.08 0.79 -10.03
C ASN A 70 3.05 1.91 -8.99
N LEU A 71 4.14 2.67 -8.91
CA LEU A 71 4.22 3.85 -8.05
C LEU A 71 3.58 5.03 -8.80
N LEU A 72 2.47 5.53 -8.29
CA LEU A 72 1.78 6.70 -8.84
C LEU A 72 2.40 8.01 -8.33
N ARG A 73 2.66 8.12 -7.03
CA ARG A 73 3.18 9.34 -6.39
C ARG A 73 4.08 9.03 -5.20
N GLY A 74 4.92 10.01 -4.83
CA GLY A 74 5.72 9.92 -3.62
C GLY A 74 7.06 9.21 -3.79
N ALA A 75 7.67 9.26 -4.98
CA ALA A 75 9.01 8.75 -5.19
C ALA A 75 9.97 9.27 -4.11
N SER A 76 10.01 10.60 -3.93
CA SER A 76 10.89 11.29 -2.99
C SER A 76 10.27 11.62 -1.62
N SER A 77 9.16 10.96 -1.25
CA SER A 77 8.43 11.26 -0.01
C SER A 77 8.13 10.00 0.81
N ARG A 78 7.91 10.18 2.11
CA ARG A 78 7.44 9.12 3.02
C ARG A 78 6.00 8.70 2.69
N ASN A 79 5.20 9.63 2.18
CA ASN A 79 3.87 9.33 1.66
C ASN A 79 4.01 8.84 0.22
N LYS A 80 3.68 7.58 -0.02
CA LYS A 80 3.74 6.95 -1.34
C LYS A 80 2.35 6.52 -1.76
N GLN A 81 2.09 6.60 -3.05
CA GLN A 81 0.85 6.13 -3.63
C GLN A 81 1.15 5.05 -4.66
N PHE A 82 0.57 3.88 -4.49
CA PHE A 82 0.74 2.74 -5.38
C PHE A 82 -0.59 2.34 -6.00
N SER A 83 -0.58 2.04 -7.30
CA SER A 83 -1.66 1.32 -7.96
C SER A 83 -1.33 -0.16 -8.02
N ILE A 84 -2.35 -0.97 -7.80
CA ILE A 84 -2.31 -2.42 -7.86
C ILE A 84 -3.43 -2.86 -8.79
N GLU A 85 -3.05 -3.37 -9.95
CA GLU A 85 -4.01 -3.83 -10.95
C GLU A 85 -4.45 -5.26 -10.64
N ASN A 86 -5.77 -5.49 -10.59
CA ASN A 86 -6.36 -6.81 -10.39
C ASN A 86 -5.75 -7.57 -9.19
N PRO A 87 -5.80 -7.00 -7.96
CA PRO A 87 -5.32 -7.67 -6.75
C PRO A 87 -6.11 -8.97 -6.51
N ARG A 88 -5.39 -10.08 -6.30
CA ARG A 88 -6.01 -11.38 -6.03
C ARG A 88 -6.37 -11.57 -4.56
N GLN A 89 -5.63 -10.91 -3.67
CA GLN A 89 -5.83 -10.97 -2.23
C GLN A 89 -5.84 -9.55 -1.65
N LEU A 90 -6.70 -9.32 -0.66
CA LEU A 90 -6.70 -8.11 0.14
C LEU A 90 -6.29 -8.47 1.57
N PRO A 91 -5.25 -7.86 2.14
CA PRO A 91 -4.87 -8.11 3.53
C PRO A 91 -5.97 -7.61 4.49
N GLU A 92 -6.08 -8.27 5.64
CA GLU A 92 -7.08 -7.94 6.67
C GLU A 92 -7.02 -6.46 7.11
N THR A 93 -5.84 -5.84 7.08
CA THR A 93 -5.67 -4.42 7.40
C THR A 93 -6.41 -3.47 6.46
N ILE A 94 -6.68 -3.90 5.22
CA ILE A 94 -7.48 -3.15 4.24
C ILE A 94 -8.94 -3.60 4.26
N GLN A 95 -9.20 -4.88 4.54
CA GLN A 95 -10.55 -5.39 4.70
C GLN A 95 -11.25 -4.81 5.92
N ALA A 96 -10.54 -4.66 7.05
CA ALA A 96 -11.06 -4.13 8.31
C ALA A 96 -11.52 -2.66 8.19
N SER A 97 -11.03 -1.94 7.19
CA SER A 97 -11.38 -0.56 6.88
C SER A 97 -12.48 -0.40 5.83
N ASN A 98 -12.98 -1.50 5.24
CA ASN A 98 -14.04 -1.44 4.25
C ASN A 98 -15.35 -2.02 4.81
N PRO A 99 -16.44 -1.26 4.91
CA PRO A 99 -17.75 -1.86 4.73
C PRO A 99 -17.81 -2.33 3.27
N LYS A 100 -18.05 -3.63 3.05
CA LYS A 100 -18.25 -4.22 1.71
C LYS A 100 -19.14 -3.29 0.87
N PRO A 101 -18.74 -2.86 -0.35
CA PRO A 101 -19.74 -2.41 -1.31
C PRO A 101 -20.53 -3.67 -1.65
N TYR A 102 -21.71 -3.79 -1.05
CA TYR A 102 -22.61 -4.90 -1.30
C TYR A 102 -23.05 -4.86 -2.77
N SER A 103 -23.07 -6.07 -3.32
CA SER A 103 -23.89 -6.64 -4.39
C SER A 103 -24.83 -5.74 -5.17
#